data_AF-A0A968X653-F1
#
_entry.id   AF-A0A968X653-F1
#
_cell.length_a   1.000
_cell.length_b   1.000
_cell.length_c   1.000
_cell.angle_alpha   90.00
_cell.angle_beta   90.00
_cell.angle_gamma   90.00
#
_symmetry.space_group_name_H-M   'P 1'
#
loop_
_entity.id
_entity.type
_entity.pdbx_description
1 polymer ?
#
loop_
_entity_poly.entity_id
_entity_poly.type
_entity_poly.pdbx_seq_one_letter_code
_entity_poly.pdbx_strand_id
1 'polypeptide(L)'
;RFARDLAITSGPPTWSSAIPTVKAGECVASDAAVMINKQVVLEEFTFNATQDGGLKTIGTWLAANALPLGAEYAYWRTQLPNQLVLLSDDAFRDFTQFATEVQTHIKIDQDKKTVQDGALWMEEYLPTDTLMYSLLCATPSRNGVALDAKAVLKKVKELNLTRMQLGGDETTGHGIVAVRM
;
A
#
# COMPACT_ATOMS: atom_id res chain seq x y z
N ARG A 1 0.51 12.72 -6.64
CA ARG A 1 0.00 13.21 -5.33
C ARG A 1 1.04 13.03 -4.21
N PHE A 2 1.50 11.80 -3.96
CA PHE A 2 2.48 11.49 -2.90
C PHE A 2 3.72 12.40 -2.88
N ALA A 3 4.37 12.63 -4.03
CA ALA A 3 5.54 13.52 -4.12
C ALA A 3 5.28 14.96 -3.65
N ARG A 4 4.07 15.50 -3.91
CA ARG A 4 3.65 16.83 -3.43
C ARG A 4 3.49 16.83 -1.92
N ASP A 5 2.90 15.77 -1.38
CA ASP A 5 2.62 15.67 0.05
C ASP A 5 3.95 15.47 0.85
N LEU A 6 4.94 14.77 0.28
CA LEU A 6 6.32 14.72 0.80
C LEU A 6 7.00 16.10 0.81
N ALA A 7 6.76 16.93 -0.21
CA ALA A 7 7.34 18.27 -0.27
C ALA A 7 6.88 19.18 0.89
N ILE A 8 5.72 18.89 1.49
CA ILE A 8 5.20 19.62 2.66
C ILE A 8 5.93 19.20 3.95
N THR A 9 6.38 17.95 4.05
CA THR A 9 6.89 17.37 5.30
C THR A 9 8.41 17.24 5.35
N SER A 10 9.01 16.66 4.32
CA SER A 10 10.41 16.22 4.27
C SER A 10 11.18 16.80 3.09
N GLY A 11 10.55 17.65 2.28
CA GLY A 11 11.09 18.17 1.03
C GLY A 11 10.75 17.30 -0.19
N PRO A 12 10.84 17.85 -1.42
CA PRO A 12 10.49 17.12 -2.62
C PRO A 12 11.46 15.95 -2.83
N PRO A 13 10.95 14.74 -3.14
CA PRO A 13 11.84 13.62 -3.39
C PRO A 13 12.62 13.82 -4.70
N THR A 14 13.88 13.42 -4.73
CA THR A 14 14.77 13.60 -5.89
C THR A 14 14.29 12.89 -7.16
N TRP A 15 13.44 11.88 -7.01
CA TRP A 15 12.86 11.12 -8.13
C TRP A 15 11.56 11.73 -8.70
N SER A 16 11.01 12.82 -8.14
CA SER A 16 9.69 13.31 -8.54
C SER A 16 9.59 13.75 -10.00
N SER A 17 10.69 14.19 -10.61
CA SER A 17 10.75 14.60 -12.01
C SER A 17 10.99 13.44 -12.98
N ALA A 18 11.18 12.21 -12.48
CA ALA A 18 11.62 11.06 -13.24
C ALA A 18 10.51 10.01 -13.47
N ILE A 19 9.24 10.31 -13.20
CA ILE A 19 8.14 9.36 -13.43
C ILE A 19 7.69 9.46 -14.89
N PRO A 20 7.89 8.41 -15.71
CA PRO A 20 7.46 8.43 -17.10
C PRO A 20 5.94 8.34 -17.22
N THR A 21 5.40 8.89 -18.31
CA THR A 21 3.99 8.67 -18.69
C THR A 21 3.86 7.32 -19.39
N VAL A 22 2.87 6.52 -18.99
CA VAL A 22 2.62 5.18 -19.54
C VAL A 22 1.32 5.19 -20.33
N LYS A 23 1.34 4.64 -21.56
CA LYS A 23 0.16 4.54 -22.43
C LYS A 23 -0.62 3.25 -22.13
N ALA A 24 -1.87 3.21 -22.58
CA ALA A 24 -2.69 1.99 -22.50
C ALA A 24 -2.00 0.82 -23.23
N GLY A 25 -1.99 -0.37 -22.61
CA GLY A 25 -1.34 -1.57 -23.13
C GLY A 25 0.19 -1.60 -22.97
N GLU A 26 0.78 -0.56 -22.40
CA GLU A 26 2.21 -0.49 -22.07
C GLU A 26 2.42 -0.48 -20.54
N CYS A 27 3.62 -0.83 -20.10
CA CYS A 27 4.07 -0.65 -18.72
C CYS A 27 5.57 -0.34 -18.67
N VAL A 28 6.01 0.15 -17.51
CA VAL A 28 7.42 0.35 -17.20
C VAL A 28 7.80 -0.54 -16.02
N ALA A 29 8.80 -1.38 -16.19
CA ALA A 29 9.32 -2.27 -15.15
C ALA A 29 10.59 -1.69 -14.52
N SER A 30 10.74 -1.86 -13.19
CA SER A 30 11.95 -1.45 -12.48
C SER A 30 13.16 -2.33 -12.78
N ASP A 31 12.91 -3.59 -13.13
CA ASP A 31 13.95 -4.58 -13.37
C ASP A 31 13.51 -5.58 -14.45
N ALA A 32 14.47 -6.19 -15.15
CA ALA A 32 14.18 -7.21 -16.14
C ALA A 32 13.64 -8.51 -15.50
N ALA A 33 13.84 -8.70 -14.19
CA ALA A 33 13.35 -9.87 -13.45
C ALA A 33 11.83 -10.04 -13.49
N VAL A 34 11.06 -8.97 -13.66
CA VAL A 34 9.58 -9.04 -13.79
C VAL A 34 9.10 -9.12 -15.25
N MET A 35 10.03 -9.18 -16.21
CA MET A 35 9.72 -9.18 -17.64
C MET A 35 9.96 -10.55 -18.26
N ILE A 36 9.06 -10.96 -19.15
CA ILE A 36 9.21 -12.13 -20.01
C ILE A 36 9.01 -11.68 -21.46
N ASN A 37 10.01 -11.86 -22.32
CA ASN A 37 9.95 -11.48 -23.74
C ASN A 37 9.50 -10.02 -23.99
N LYS A 38 9.99 -9.07 -23.17
CA LYS A 38 9.58 -7.64 -23.19
C LYS A 38 8.11 -7.42 -22.86
N GLN A 39 7.51 -8.32 -22.10
CA GLN A 39 6.16 -8.19 -21.60
C GLN A 39 6.14 -8.38 -20.08
N VAL A 40 5.15 -7.80 -19.42
CA VAL A 40 4.78 -8.11 -18.05
C VAL A 40 3.36 -8.65 -18.09
N VAL A 41 3.13 -9.77 -17.41
CA VAL A 41 1.80 -10.37 -17.27
C VAL A 41 1.33 -10.13 -15.84
N LEU A 42 0.21 -9.44 -15.69
CA LEU A 42 -0.45 -9.18 -14.41
C LEU A 42 -1.86 -9.76 -14.50
N GLU A 43 -2.14 -10.80 -13.71
CA GLU A 43 -3.38 -11.59 -13.82
C GLU A 43 -3.60 -12.06 -15.28
N GLU A 44 -4.72 -11.70 -15.88
CA GLU A 44 -5.07 -12.01 -17.28
C GLU A 44 -4.54 -10.97 -18.29
N PHE A 45 -3.99 -9.84 -17.83
CA PHE A 45 -3.55 -8.75 -18.68
C PHE A 45 -2.08 -8.89 -19.07
N THR A 46 -1.79 -8.68 -20.35
CA THR A 46 -0.41 -8.62 -20.87
C THR A 46 -0.08 -7.21 -21.32
N PHE A 47 1.02 -6.67 -20.81
CA PHE A 47 1.50 -5.33 -21.13
C PHE A 47 2.84 -5.40 -21.88
N ASN A 48 3.00 -4.57 -22.91
CA ASN A 48 4.32 -4.36 -23.51
C ASN A 48 5.18 -3.55 -22.54
N ALA A 49 6.35 -4.09 -22.19
CA ALA A 49 7.14 -3.58 -21.09
C ALA A 49 8.44 -2.95 -21.58
N THR A 50 8.75 -1.78 -21.02
CA THR A 50 10.07 -1.14 -21.12
C THR A 50 10.71 -1.10 -19.73
N GLN A 51 12.03 -1.17 -19.67
CA GLN A 51 12.75 -1.07 -18.40
C GLN A 51 13.23 0.35 -18.16
N ASP A 52 13.04 0.87 -16.95
CA ASP A 52 13.50 2.21 -16.55
C ASP A 52 14.18 2.19 -15.17
N GLY A 53 15.42 2.69 -15.10
CA GLY A 53 16.19 2.76 -13.85
C GLY A 53 15.71 3.81 -12.85
N GLY A 54 14.96 4.82 -13.30
CA GLY A 54 14.27 5.79 -12.44
C GLY A 54 13.23 5.11 -11.56
N LEU A 55 12.48 4.13 -12.08
CA LEU A 55 11.53 3.37 -11.29
C LEU A 55 12.21 2.55 -10.18
N LYS A 56 13.40 1.97 -10.47
CA LYS A 56 14.23 1.30 -9.45
C LYS A 56 14.71 2.27 -8.36
N THR A 57 14.98 3.53 -8.72
CA THR A 57 15.34 4.58 -7.76
C THR A 57 14.17 4.90 -6.83
N ILE A 58 12.94 4.98 -7.35
CA ILE A 58 11.72 5.15 -6.55
C ILE A 58 11.54 3.97 -5.59
N GLY A 59 11.67 2.74 -6.09
CA GLY A 59 11.55 1.55 -5.25
C GLY A 59 12.60 1.47 -4.15
N THR A 60 13.85 1.85 -4.44
CA THR A 60 14.91 1.95 -3.42
C THR A 60 14.56 2.99 -2.35
N TRP A 61 14.01 4.13 -2.76
CA TRP A 61 13.56 5.16 -1.83
C TRP A 61 12.40 4.67 -0.95
N LEU A 62 11.41 3.99 -1.52
CA LEU A 62 10.27 3.42 -0.79
C LEU A 62 10.72 2.35 0.21
N ALA A 63 11.63 1.46 -0.19
CA ALA A 63 12.20 0.45 0.71
C ALA A 63 12.92 1.09 1.92
N ALA A 64 13.63 2.20 1.69
CA ALA A 64 14.36 2.90 2.73
C ALA A 64 13.48 3.78 3.63
N ASN A 65 12.37 4.35 3.11
CA ASN A 65 11.60 5.40 3.80
C ASN A 65 10.16 5.01 4.16
N ALA A 66 9.52 4.10 3.42
CA ALA A 66 8.11 3.75 3.59
C ALA A 66 7.91 2.41 4.32
N LEU A 67 8.76 1.41 4.08
CA LEU A 67 8.62 0.08 4.70
C LEU A 67 9.17 0.04 6.14
N PRO A 68 8.61 -0.76 7.07
CA PRO A 68 9.19 -0.90 8.41
C PRO A 68 10.62 -1.43 8.37
N LEU A 69 11.43 -1.11 9.39
CA LEU A 69 12.88 -1.44 9.44
C LEU A 69 13.20 -2.78 10.12
N GLY A 70 12.21 -3.43 10.74
CA GLY A 70 12.36 -4.73 11.38
C GLY A 70 12.91 -5.81 10.44
N ALA A 71 13.57 -6.82 10.99
CA ALA A 71 14.17 -7.90 10.20
C ALA A 71 13.13 -8.68 9.38
N GLU A 72 11.89 -8.75 9.86
CA GLU A 72 10.78 -9.43 9.18
C GLU A 72 10.39 -8.77 7.84
N TYR A 73 10.73 -7.50 7.62
CA TYR A 73 10.50 -6.80 6.34
C TYR A 73 11.76 -6.74 5.46
N ALA A 74 12.85 -7.41 5.83
CA ALA A 74 14.10 -7.40 5.06
C ALA A 74 13.92 -7.95 3.64
N TYR A 75 13.07 -8.97 3.49
CA TYR A 75 12.68 -9.51 2.20
C TYR A 75 12.08 -8.40 1.32
N TRP A 76 11.02 -7.74 1.78
CA TRP A 76 10.34 -6.69 1.03
C TRP A 76 11.22 -5.48 0.72
N ARG A 77 12.08 -5.05 1.67
CA ARG A 77 13.05 -3.98 1.40
C ARG A 77 14.05 -4.34 0.30
N THR A 78 14.36 -5.62 0.14
CA THR A 78 15.28 -6.11 -0.90
C THR A 78 14.56 -6.30 -2.24
N GLN A 79 13.32 -6.79 -2.21
CA GLN A 79 12.56 -7.16 -3.40
C GLN A 79 11.84 -5.99 -4.05
N LEU A 80 11.24 -5.10 -3.26
CA LEU A 80 10.42 -3.99 -3.77
C LEU A 80 11.14 -3.16 -4.86
N PRO A 81 12.42 -2.78 -4.73
CA PRO A 81 13.12 -2.04 -5.79
C PRO A 81 13.21 -2.75 -7.14
N ASN A 82 13.07 -4.08 -7.17
CA ASN A 82 13.18 -4.89 -8.37
C ASN A 82 11.82 -5.35 -8.91
N GLN A 83 10.74 -5.21 -8.13
CA GLN A 83 9.42 -5.73 -8.46
C GLN A 83 8.36 -4.66 -8.71
N LEU A 84 8.76 -3.40 -8.95
CA LEU A 84 7.82 -2.34 -9.30
C LEU A 84 7.48 -2.38 -10.79
N VAL A 85 6.19 -2.31 -11.06
CA VAL A 85 5.63 -2.12 -12.40
C VAL A 85 4.77 -0.86 -12.36
N LEU A 86 5.09 0.11 -13.21
CA LEU A 86 4.31 1.32 -13.41
C LEU A 86 3.35 1.10 -14.59
N LEU A 87 2.07 1.36 -14.33
CA LEU A 87 0.97 1.21 -15.27
C LEU A 87 0.43 2.58 -15.68
N SER A 88 -0.44 2.61 -16.69
CA SER A 88 -1.28 3.77 -16.96
C SER A 88 -2.32 3.95 -15.84
N ASP A 89 -2.82 5.17 -15.66
CA ASP A 89 -3.82 5.49 -14.64
C ASP A 89 -5.09 4.62 -14.77
N ASP A 90 -5.54 4.36 -16.00
CA ASP A 90 -6.71 3.53 -16.26
C ASP A 90 -6.48 2.06 -15.86
N ALA A 91 -5.34 1.48 -16.23
CA ALA A 91 -5.03 0.10 -15.87
C ALA A 91 -4.84 -0.04 -14.35
N PHE A 92 -4.16 0.92 -13.71
CA PHE A 92 -4.00 0.92 -12.26
C PHE A 92 -5.35 1.03 -11.54
N ARG A 93 -6.25 1.93 -12.00
CA ARG A 93 -7.62 2.03 -11.48
C ARG A 93 -8.33 0.69 -11.54
N ASP A 94 -8.30 0.02 -12.68
CA ASP A 94 -9.01 -1.25 -12.88
C ASP A 94 -8.48 -2.33 -11.91
N PHE A 95 -7.16 -2.45 -11.72
CA PHE A 95 -6.60 -3.35 -10.70
C PHE A 95 -7.06 -2.98 -9.28
N THR A 96 -7.04 -1.70 -8.91
CA THR A 96 -7.47 -1.29 -7.55
C THR A 96 -8.97 -1.47 -7.29
N GLN A 97 -9.77 -1.66 -8.35
CA GLN A 97 -11.22 -1.84 -8.24
C GLN A 97 -11.64 -3.31 -8.35
N PHE A 98 -10.89 -4.13 -9.09
CA PHE A 98 -11.31 -5.50 -9.44
C PHE A 98 -10.35 -6.59 -8.96
N ALA A 99 -9.13 -6.26 -8.54
CA ALA A 99 -8.16 -7.21 -8.00
C ALA A 99 -8.10 -7.19 -6.45
N THR A 100 -9.19 -6.78 -5.81
CA THR A 100 -9.40 -6.90 -4.37
C THR A 100 -9.84 -8.31 -4.01
N GLU A 101 -9.66 -8.70 -2.76
CA GLU A 101 -10.08 -10.01 -2.29
C GLU A 101 -11.57 -9.97 -1.93
N VAL A 102 -12.39 -10.77 -2.62
CA VAL A 102 -13.83 -10.86 -2.36
C VAL A 102 -14.15 -12.23 -1.77
N GLN A 103 -14.55 -12.26 -0.50
CA GLN A 103 -14.85 -13.49 0.23
C GLN A 103 -16.36 -13.67 0.42
N THR A 104 -16.84 -14.91 0.21
CA THR A 104 -18.22 -15.30 0.53
C THR A 104 -18.30 -15.86 1.94
N HIS A 105 -19.17 -15.29 2.76
CA HIS A 105 -19.39 -15.72 4.14
C HIS A 105 -20.78 -16.33 4.31
N ILE A 106 -20.86 -17.33 5.17
CA ILE A 106 -22.11 -17.98 5.57
C ILE A 106 -22.17 -18.18 7.08
N LYS A 107 -23.39 -18.23 7.62
CA LYS A 107 -23.62 -18.76 8.96
C LYS A 107 -24.26 -20.14 8.89
N ILE A 108 -23.69 -21.11 9.59
CA ILE A 108 -24.22 -22.48 9.69
C ILE A 108 -25.19 -22.59 10.87
N ASP A 109 -26.37 -23.14 10.60
CA ASP A 109 -27.29 -23.67 11.61
C ASP A 109 -26.65 -24.90 12.27
N GLN A 110 -26.39 -24.83 13.57
CA GLN A 110 -25.62 -25.85 14.28
C GLN A 110 -26.34 -27.19 14.41
N ASP A 111 -27.68 -27.18 14.40
CA ASP A 111 -28.49 -28.40 14.55
C ASP A 111 -28.68 -29.08 13.20
N LYS A 112 -29.01 -28.30 12.17
CA LYS A 112 -29.29 -28.82 10.81
C LYS A 112 -28.02 -29.08 9.99
N LYS A 113 -26.89 -28.48 10.38
CA LYS A 113 -25.63 -28.49 9.61
C LYS A 113 -25.78 -27.95 8.18
N THR A 114 -26.71 -27.02 7.99
CA THR A 114 -26.94 -26.29 6.73
C THR A 114 -26.72 -24.80 6.93
N VAL A 115 -26.65 -24.05 5.83
CA VAL A 115 -26.66 -22.58 5.88
C VAL A 115 -27.96 -22.11 6.55
N GLN A 116 -27.86 -21.16 7.46
CA GLN A 116 -28.99 -20.49 8.07
C GLN A 116 -29.64 -19.57 7.03
N ASP A 117 -30.98 -19.62 6.91
CA ASP A 117 -31.71 -18.77 5.96
C ASP A 117 -31.36 -17.28 6.13
N GLY A 118 -31.04 -16.63 5.01
CA GLY A 118 -30.66 -15.21 4.96
C GLY A 118 -29.25 -14.87 5.45
N ALA A 119 -28.44 -15.87 5.83
CA ALA A 119 -27.09 -15.64 6.36
C ALA A 119 -26.00 -16.01 5.34
N LEU A 120 -26.08 -15.43 4.14
CA LEU A 120 -25.09 -15.46 3.07
C LEU A 120 -24.77 -14.02 2.68
N TRP A 121 -23.49 -13.63 2.70
CA TRP A 121 -23.05 -12.30 2.31
C TRP A 121 -21.64 -12.33 1.71
N MET A 122 -21.24 -11.20 1.13
CA MET A 122 -19.90 -11.01 0.54
C MET A 122 -19.19 -9.87 1.27
N GLU A 123 -17.90 -10.02 1.48
CA GLU A 123 -17.02 -8.97 2.03
C GLU A 123 -15.86 -8.75 1.05
N GLU A 124 -15.42 -7.50 0.95
CA GLU A 124 -14.29 -7.09 0.12
C GLU A 124 -13.15 -6.59 1.01
N TYR A 125 -11.96 -7.11 0.76
CA TYR A 125 -10.76 -6.84 1.54
C TYR A 125 -9.66 -6.27 0.65
N LEU A 126 -8.93 -5.29 1.20
CA LEU A 126 -7.70 -4.81 0.60
C LEU A 126 -6.64 -5.92 0.68
N PRO A 127 -5.98 -6.28 -0.44
CA PRO A 127 -4.99 -7.35 -0.43
C PRO A 127 -3.84 -7.10 0.55
N THR A 128 -3.27 -8.19 1.06
CA THR A 128 -2.01 -8.15 1.81
C THR A 128 -0.89 -7.53 0.96
N ASP A 129 0.13 -7.00 1.63
CA ASP A 129 1.26 -6.31 0.99
C ASP A 129 0.91 -5.00 0.26
N THR A 130 -0.27 -4.42 0.54
CA THR A 130 -0.62 -3.07 0.07
C THR A 130 0.08 -1.98 0.89
N LEU A 131 0.74 -1.04 0.20
CA LEU A 131 1.36 0.14 0.82
C LEU A 131 0.44 1.36 0.72
N MET A 132 0.01 1.87 1.88
CA MET A 132 -0.77 3.12 1.99
C MET A 132 0.05 4.22 2.67
N TYR A 133 -0.35 5.48 2.47
CA TYR A 133 0.22 6.62 3.19
C TYR A 133 -0.88 7.61 3.62
N SER A 134 -0.60 8.35 4.68
CA SER A 134 -1.44 9.47 5.13
C SER A 134 -0.57 10.57 5.72
N LEU A 135 -1.05 11.81 5.67
CA LEU A 135 -0.41 12.95 6.33
C LEU A 135 -0.95 13.07 7.76
N LEU A 136 -0.05 13.04 8.73
CA LEU A 136 -0.38 13.35 10.12
C LEU A 136 -0.11 14.83 10.40
N CYS A 137 -1.18 15.60 10.57
CA CYS A 137 -1.13 17.03 10.89
C CYS A 137 -1.61 17.26 12.33
N ALA A 138 -1.00 18.21 13.04
CA ALA A 138 -1.42 18.60 14.38
C ALA A 138 -1.67 20.10 14.49
N THR A 139 -2.54 20.47 15.42
CA THR A 139 -2.74 21.85 15.87
C THR A 139 -2.43 21.93 17.37
N PRO A 140 -2.22 23.14 17.93
CA PRO A 140 -2.03 23.28 19.37
C PRO A 140 -3.18 22.66 20.17
N SER A 141 -2.84 22.09 21.32
CA SER A 141 -3.81 21.44 22.22
C SER A 141 -4.87 22.42 22.71
N ARG A 142 -6.11 21.94 22.83
CA ARG A 142 -7.29 22.73 23.23
C ARG A 142 -7.78 22.43 24.65
N ASN A 143 -7.15 21.51 25.38
CA ASN A 143 -7.69 20.94 26.63
C ASN A 143 -6.95 21.38 27.91
N GLY A 144 -6.52 22.64 28.01
CA GLY A 144 -5.86 23.18 29.20
C GLY A 144 -4.42 22.71 29.42
N VAL A 145 -3.97 21.65 28.73
CA VAL A 145 -2.55 21.29 28.62
C VAL A 145 -1.95 22.05 27.44
N ALA A 146 -1.06 23.00 27.71
CA ALA A 146 -0.40 23.82 26.69
C ALA A 146 0.67 23.01 25.92
N LEU A 147 0.24 22.28 24.89
CA LEU A 147 1.13 21.68 23.89
C LEU A 147 0.99 22.42 22.57
N ASP A 148 2.11 22.85 21.98
CA ASP A 148 2.11 23.28 20.59
C ASP A 148 1.94 22.08 19.63
N ALA A 149 1.66 22.36 18.36
CA ALA A 149 1.45 21.31 17.36
C ALA A 149 2.66 20.36 17.22
N LYS A 150 3.89 20.88 17.39
CA LYS A 150 5.12 20.09 17.28
C LYS A 150 5.25 19.11 18.44
N ALA A 151 4.92 19.53 19.65
CA ALA A 151 4.89 18.70 20.84
C ALA A 151 3.82 17.61 20.74
N VAL A 152 2.66 17.90 20.15
CA VAL A 152 1.62 16.89 19.86
C VAL A 152 2.15 15.81 18.91
N LEU A 153 2.74 16.19 17.77
CA LEU A 153 3.33 15.22 16.83
C LEU A 153 4.46 14.40 17.46
N LYS A 154 5.30 15.05 18.27
CA LYS A 154 6.38 14.38 19.01
C LYS A 154 5.82 13.28 19.93
N LYS A 155 4.76 13.57 20.68
CA LYS A 155 4.09 12.58 21.53
C LYS A 155 3.52 11.40 20.73
N VAL A 156 2.94 11.65 19.56
CA VAL A 156 2.41 10.56 18.70
C VAL A 156 3.56 9.68 18.20
N LYS A 157 4.68 10.27 17.75
CA LYS A 157 5.86 9.51 17.33
C LYS A 157 6.46 8.68 18.49
N GLU A 158 6.45 9.23 19.70
CA GLU A 158 6.93 8.55 20.92
C GLU A 158 6.08 7.34 21.34
N LEU A 159 4.87 7.17 20.79
CA LEU A 159 4.11 5.93 20.97
C LEU A 159 4.81 4.72 20.33
N ASN A 160 5.75 4.95 19.41
CA ASN A 160 6.52 3.92 18.71
C ASN A 160 5.62 2.79 18.16
N LEU A 161 4.45 3.16 17.61
CA LEU A 161 3.51 2.20 17.04
C LEU A 161 4.16 1.51 15.84
N THR A 162 4.36 0.20 15.95
CA THR A 162 4.90 -0.63 14.86
C THR A 162 3.81 -1.39 14.13
N ARG A 163 2.68 -1.66 14.81
CA ARG A 163 1.52 -2.35 14.26
C ARG A 163 0.23 -1.75 14.82
N MET A 164 -0.84 -1.80 14.05
CA MET A 164 -2.18 -1.39 14.47
C MET A 164 -3.25 -2.21 13.77
N GLN A 165 -4.42 -2.27 14.39
CA GLN A 165 -5.65 -2.77 13.79
C GLN A 165 -6.37 -1.62 13.07
N LEU A 166 -6.76 -1.84 11.82
CA LEU A 166 -7.58 -0.92 11.02
C LEU A 166 -8.77 -1.68 10.42
N GLY A 167 -9.96 -1.10 10.53
CA GLY A 167 -11.18 -1.70 9.97
C GLY A 167 -11.85 -2.71 10.91
N GLY A 168 -12.77 -3.49 10.34
CA GLY A 168 -13.52 -4.56 11.03
C GLY A 168 -12.75 -5.88 11.11
N ASP A 169 -13.47 -6.95 11.44
CA ASP A 169 -13.02 -8.34 11.29
C ASP A 169 -11.70 -8.69 11.99
N GLU A 170 -11.40 -7.95 13.07
CA GLU A 170 -10.26 -8.18 13.96
C GLU A 170 -10.25 -9.63 14.50
N THR A 171 -11.43 -10.14 14.88
CA THR A 171 -11.56 -11.49 15.47
C THR A 171 -11.32 -12.61 14.46
N THR A 172 -11.35 -12.33 13.15
CA THR A 172 -11.03 -13.28 12.08
C THR A 172 -9.66 -13.02 11.46
N GLY A 173 -8.90 -12.07 12.00
CA GLY A 173 -7.50 -11.82 11.63
C GLY A 173 -7.28 -10.79 10.51
N HIS A 174 -8.31 -10.03 10.13
CA HIS A 174 -8.18 -8.99 9.10
C HIS A 174 -7.77 -7.65 9.72
N GLY A 175 -7.20 -6.75 8.90
CA GLY A 175 -6.97 -5.35 9.28
C GLY A 175 -5.69 -5.06 10.05
N ILE A 176 -4.83 -6.05 10.30
CA ILE A 176 -3.53 -5.84 10.94
C ILE A 176 -2.57 -5.19 9.94
N VAL A 177 -2.11 -3.98 10.25
CA VAL A 177 -1.13 -3.25 9.42
C VAL A 177 0.14 -2.93 10.20
N ALA A 178 1.26 -2.84 9.48
CA ALA A 178 2.48 -2.28 10.01
C ALA A 178 2.58 -0.78 9.72
N VAL A 179 3.10 -0.02 10.68
CA VAL A 179 3.11 1.44 10.64
C VAL A 179 4.53 1.96 10.66
N ARG A 180 4.77 3.00 9.85
CA ARG A 180 6.00 3.80 9.88
C ARG A 180 5.62 5.29 9.79
N MET A 181 6.19 6.11 10.68
CA MET A 181 5.89 7.54 10.86
C MET A 181 7.15 8.41 10.90
#